data_AF-A0A060SYH2-F1
#
_entry.id   AF-A0A060SYH2-F1
#
_cell.length_a   1.000
_cell.length_b   1.000
_cell.length_c   1.000
_cell.angle_alpha   90.00
_cell.angle_beta   90.00
_cell.angle_gamma   90.00
#
_symmetry.space_group_name_H-M   'P 1'
#
loop_
_entity.id
_entity.type
_entity.pdbx_description
1 polymer ?
#
loop_
_entity_poly.entity_id
_entity_poly.type
_entity_poly.pdbx_seq_one_letter_code
_entity_poly.pdbx_strand_id
1 'polypeptide(L)' 'MLAVASGVFVYYSAWVFVLPFVEEPHFVHSLFPPREWAVRIPVTLLLVAIAVVGTFVGSVLTRAAKKEQLKQKQKKAQ' A
#
# COMPACT_ATOMS: atom_id res chain seq x y z
N MET A 1 0.99 -19.60 14.38
CA MET A 1 1.21 -18.35 13.60
C MET A 1 2.57 -18.31 12.92
N LEU A 2 3.68 -18.65 13.60
CA LEU A 2 5.03 -18.63 13.01
C LEU A 2 5.17 -19.50 11.75
N ALA A 3 4.74 -20.77 11.80
CA ALA A 3 4.84 -21.67 10.63
C ALA A 3 4.12 -21.12 9.39
N VAL A 4 2.94 -20.51 9.57
CA VAL A 4 2.18 -19.89 8.47
C VAL A 4 2.93 -18.69 7.91
N ALA A 5 3.42 -17.81 8.79
CA ALA A 5 4.18 -16.64 8.37
C ALA A 5 5.47 -17.04 7.61
N SER A 6 6.19 -18.04 8.11
CA SER A 6 7.36 -18.60 7.43
C SER A 6 7.01 -19.18 6.07
N GLY A 7 5.93 -19.95 5.96
CA GLY A 7 5.47 -20.52 4.69
C GLY A 7 5.16 -19.45 3.64
N VAL A 8 4.39 -18.41 4.02
CA VAL A 8 4.07 -17.28 3.14
C VAL A 8 5.32 -16.53 2.72
N PHE A 9 6.24 -16.28 3.67
CA PHE A 9 7.50 -15.59 3.39
C PHE A 9 8.35 -16.36 2.38
N VAL A 10 8.52 -17.67 2.56
CA VAL A 10 9.30 -18.52 1.65
C VAL A 10 8.66 -18.56 0.27
N TYR A 11 7.33 -18.73 0.19
CA TYR A 11 6.61 -18.74 -1.07
C TYR A 11 6.79 -17.43 -1.85
N TYR A 12 6.62 -16.29 -1.18
CA TYR A 12 6.79 -14.98 -1.80
C TYR A 12 8.25 -14.71 -2.19
N SER A 13 9.20 -15.14 -1.38
CA SER A 13 10.63 -14.98 -1.67
C SER A 13 11.04 -15.81 -2.88
N ALA A 14 10.58 -17.06 -2.99
CA ALA A 14 10.80 -17.89 -4.17
C ALA A 14 10.16 -17.26 -5.42
N TRP A 15 8.94 -16.73 -5.28
CA TRP A 15 8.25 -16.06 -6.37
C TRP A 15 9.01 -14.83 -6.92
N VAL A 16 9.57 -14.00 -6.02
CA VAL A 16 10.27 -12.77 -6.39
C VAL A 16 11.70 -13.03 -6.85
N PHE A 17 12.44 -13.90 -6.15
CA PHE A 17 13.89 -14.05 -6.33
C PHE A 17 14.28 -15.27 -7.15
N VAL A 18 13.48 -16.33 -7.18
CA VAL A 18 13.85 -17.57 -7.88
C VAL A 18 13.17 -17.67 -9.23
N LEU A 19 11.85 -17.42 -9.31
CA LEU A 19 11.08 -17.53 -10.55
C LEU A 19 11.64 -16.73 -11.75
N PRO A 20 12.18 -15.49 -11.62
CA PRO A 20 12.71 -14.76 -12.78
C PRO A 20 13.92 -15.42 -13.47
N PHE A 21 14.58 -16.38 -12.81
CA PHE A 21 15.71 -17.13 -13.38
C PHE A 21 15.28 -18.47 -14.00
N VAL A 22 13.99 -18.80 -13.97
CA VAL A 22 13.44 -20.02 -14.56
C VAL A 22 12.89 -19.73 -15.95
N GLU A 23 13.44 -20.35 -16.99
CA GLU A 23 12.99 -20.17 -18.36
C GLU A 23 11.61 -20.80 -18.62
N GLU A 24 10.84 -20.20 -19.53
CA GLU A 24 9.59 -20.77 -20.02
C GLU A 24 9.88 -21.69 -21.23
N PRO A 25 9.16 -22.83 -21.42
CA PRO A 25 8.07 -23.35 -20.60
C PRO A 25 8.56 -24.35 -19.54
N HIS A 26 8.38 -24.02 -18.26
CA HIS A 26 8.63 -24.93 -17.13
C HIS A 26 7.36 -25.03 -16.27
N PHE A 27 7.05 -26.24 -15.79
CA PHE A 27 5.89 -26.52 -14.92
C PHE A 27 5.86 -25.62 -13.67
N VAL A 28 7.04 -25.18 -13.20
CA VAL A 28 7.19 -24.26 -12.06
C VAL A 28 6.35 -22.99 -12.24
N HIS A 29 6.23 -22.44 -13.46
CA HIS A 29 5.44 -21.24 -13.72
C HIS A 29 3.94 -21.43 -13.46
N SER A 30 3.42 -22.67 -13.45
CA SER A 30 2.02 -22.95 -13.10
C SER A 30 1.76 -22.94 -11.58
N LEU A 31 2.81 -23.02 -10.77
CA LEU A 31 2.72 -22.99 -9.30
C LEU A 31 2.68 -21.57 -8.74
N PHE A 32 3.02 -20.57 -9.55
CA PHE A 32 3.10 -19.17 -9.14
C PHE A 32 2.19 -18.28 -10.00
N PRO A 33 1.65 -17.18 -9.46
CA PRO A 33 0.98 -16.19 -10.29
C PRO A 33 1.99 -15.50 -11.24
N PRO A 34 1.50 -14.80 -12.28
CA PRO A 34 2.36 -14.08 -13.20
C PRO A 34 3.27 -13.07 -12.48
N ARG A 35 4.54 -13.00 -12.90
CA ARG A 35 5.59 -12.17 -12.28
C ARG A 35 5.21 -10.71 -12.02
N GLU A 36 4.35 -10.14 -12.85
CA GLU A 36 3.86 -8.76 -12.72
C GLU A 36 3.15 -8.52 -11.37
N TRP A 37 2.49 -9.55 -10.81
CA TRP A 37 1.78 -9.43 -9.55
C TRP A 37 2.72 -9.35 -8.35
N ALA A 38 3.92 -9.93 -8.44
CA ALA A 38 4.94 -9.82 -7.41
C ALA A 38 5.39 -8.36 -7.18
N VAL A 39 5.29 -7.51 -8.21
CA VAL A 39 5.59 -6.07 -8.11
C VAL A 39 4.33 -5.25 -7.83
N ARG A 40 3.20 -5.57 -8.49
CA ARG A 40 1.96 -4.81 -8.34
C ARG A 40 1.41 -4.84 -6.92
N ILE A 41 1.47 -5.97 -6.22
CA ILE A 41 0.91 -6.09 -4.86
C ILE A 41 1.56 -5.08 -3.89
N PRO A 42 2.90 -5.05 -3.72
CA PRO A 42 3.55 -4.03 -2.88
C PRO A 42 3.24 -2.59 -3.30
N VAL A 43 3.25 -2.31 -4.62
CA VAL A 43 3.01 -0.97 -5.14
C VAL A 43 1.59 -0.50 -4.85
N THR A 44 0.59 -1.34 -5.08
CA THR A 44 -0.82 -1.00 -4.77
C THR A 44 -1.02 -0.76 -3.28
N LEU A 45 -0.42 -1.58 -2.42
CA LEU A 45 -0.49 -1.39 -0.97
C LEU A 45 0.15 -0.07 -0.53
N LEU A 46 1.29 0.30 -1.11
CA LEU A 46 1.94 1.58 -0.86
C LEU A 46 1.07 2.77 -1.32
N LEU A 47 0.51 2.69 -2.53
CA LEU A 47 -0.36 3.75 -3.06
C LEU A 47 -1.62 3.93 -2.20
N VAL A 48 -2.24 2.83 -1.77
CA VAL A 48 -3.40 2.87 -0.87
C VAL A 48 -3.01 3.51 0.47
N ALA A 49 -1.86 3.11 1.05
CA ALA A 49 -1.38 3.70 2.30
C ALA A 49 -1.17 5.21 2.16
N ILE A 50 -0.52 5.66 1.08
CA ILE A 50 -0.30 7.09 0.81
C ILE A 50 -1.64 7.81 0.65
N ALA A 51 -2.59 7.25 -0.10
CA ALA A 51 -3.90 7.84 -0.31
C ALA A 51 -4.67 8.00 1.02
N VAL A 52 -4.61 6.98 1.88
CA VAL A 52 -5.24 7.01 3.22
C VAL A 52 -4.62 8.08 4.09
N VAL A 53 -3.29 8.11 4.20
CA VAL A 53 -2.56 9.11 5.01
C VAL A 53 -2.80 10.52 4.48
N GLY A 54 -2.69 10.73 3.18
CA GLY A 54 -2.92 12.02 2.53
C GLY A 54 -4.35 12.53 2.75
N THR A 55 -5.35 11.66 2.61
CA THR A 55 -6.75 12.00 2.87
C THR A 55 -6.99 12.36 4.33
N PHE A 56 -6.41 11.59 5.26
CA PHE A 56 -6.54 11.86 6.69
C PHE A 56 -5.94 13.22 7.05
N VAL A 57 -4.70 13.49 6.63
CA VAL A 57 -4.01 14.76 6.87
C VAL A 57 -4.80 15.92 6.26
N GLY A 58 -5.24 15.79 5.00
CA GLY A 58 -6.06 16.80 4.34
C GLY A 58 -7.37 17.08 5.09
N SER A 59 -8.05 16.05 5.59
CA SER A 59 -9.27 16.20 6.39
C SER A 59 -9.03 16.96 7.70
N VAL A 60 -7.91 16.70 8.39
CA VAL A 60 -7.55 17.40 9.62
C VAL A 60 -7.22 18.87 9.36
N LEU A 61 -6.41 19.15 8.35
CA LEU A 61 -6.01 20.52 7.99
C LEU A 61 -7.21 21.36 7.55
N THR A 62 -8.11 20.81 6.72
CA THR A 62 -9.32 21.52 6.28
C THR A 62 -10.26 21.84 7.43
N ARG A 63 -10.42 20.93 8.40
CA ARG A 63 -11.21 21.18 9.63
C ARG A 63 -10.57 22.25 10.51
N ALA A 64 -9.25 22.21 10.69
CA ALA A 64 -8.53 23.20 11.47
C ALA A 64 -8.65 24.60 10.86
N ALA A 65 -8.43 24.73 9.55
CA ALA A 65 -8.56 25.99 8.81
C ALA A 65 -9.98 26.56 8.89
N LYS A 66 -11.02 25.73 8.72
CA LYS A 66 -12.42 26.16 8.87
C LYS A 66 -12.72 26.70 10.28
N LYS A 67 -12.21 26.03 11.31
CA LYS A 67 -12.39 26.46 12.71
C LYS A 67 -11.70 27.80 12.98
N GLU A 68 -10.51 28.00 12.43
CA GLU A 68 -9.78 29.26 12.56
C GLU A 68 -10.49 30.41 11.83
N GLN A 69 -10.94 30.19 10.60
CA GLN A 69 -11.71 31.18 9.84
C GLN A 69 -12.99 31.60 10.55
N LEU A 70 -13.73 30.66 11.14
CA LEU A 70 -14.94 30.97 11.90
C LEU A 70 -14.64 31.87 13.11
N LYS A 71 -13.58 31.56 13.87
CA LYS A 71 -13.14 32.38 15.00
C LYS A 71 -12.74 33.80 14.58
N GLN A 72 -12.05 33.95 13.45
CA GLN A 72 -11.67 35.27 12.93
C GLN A 72 -12.89 36.09 12.48
N LYS A 73 -13.89 35.44 11.86
CA LYS A 73 -15.16 36.12 11.50
C LYS A 73 -15.92 36.61 12.73
N GLN A 74 -15.97 35.82 13.80
CA GLN A 74 -16.60 36.21 15.06
C GLN A 74 -15.92 37.41 15.71
N LYS A 75 -14.57 37.44 15.72
CA LYS A 75 -13.80 38.57 16.27
C LYS A 75 -13.96 39.88 15.48
N LYS A 76 -14.25 39.81 14.18
CA LYS A 76 -14.48 41.00 13.33
C LYS A 76 -15.91 41.52 13.39
N ALA A 77 -16.84 40.74 13.92
CA ALA A 77 -18.25 41.09 14.04
C ALA A 77 -18.63 41.63 15.44
N GLN A 78 -17.69 41.60 16.39
CA GLN A 78 -17.74 42.29 17.70
C GLN A 78 -16.96 43.59 17.62
#